data_AF-A0A955BEX8-F1
#
_entry.id   AF-A0A955BEX8-F1
#
_cell.length_a   1.000
_cell.length_b   1.000
_cell.length_c   1.000
_cell.angle_alpha   90.00
_cell.angle_beta   90.00
_cell.angle_gamma   90.00
#
_symmetry.space_group_name_H-M   'P 1'
#
loop_
_entity.id
_entity.type
_entity.pdbx_description
1 polymer ?
#
loop_
_entity_poly.entity_id
_entity_poly.type
_entity_poly.pdbx_seq_one_letter_code
_entity_poly.pdbx_strand_id
1 'polypeptide(L)'
;NDRSVGIEIANMGAYEDPAELDQWYTRASDNRVVFNPPLSDGATGLRTTPFTATPARPEVVQGRIHDRDLNQYDLTDAQYASLIRLTATLCRVLPRIRAEGPRDGAGAIRRDVLSDAELAAFRGIVGHYHLTEEKIDPGPALDWDRLIAGVRRLD
;
A
#
# COMPACT_ATOMS: atom_id res chain seq x y z
N ASN A 1 8.03 11.95 -15.43
CA ASN A 1 7.39 12.25 -14.14
C ASN A 1 8.21 13.33 -13.43
N ASP A 2 7.95 14.60 -13.74
CA ASP A 2 8.71 15.77 -13.26
C ASP A 2 8.05 16.45 -12.04
N ARG A 3 6.88 15.96 -11.58
CA ARG A 3 5.99 16.68 -10.64
C ARG A 3 5.39 15.79 -9.54
N SER A 4 6.07 14.73 -9.12
CA SER A 4 5.60 13.87 -8.04
C SER A 4 6.70 13.52 -7.04
N VAL A 5 6.26 13.04 -5.88
CA VAL A 5 7.09 12.43 -4.84
C VAL A 5 6.75 10.95 -4.81
N GLY A 6 7.73 10.08 -5.11
CA GLY A 6 7.58 8.64 -4.93
C GLY A 6 7.75 8.26 -3.47
N ILE A 7 6.90 7.37 -2.96
CA ILE A 7 7.01 6.79 -1.62
C ILE A 7 7.07 5.28 -1.77
N GLU A 8 8.19 4.70 -1.36
CA GLU A 8 8.37 3.25 -1.35
C GLU A 8 8.23 2.73 0.09
N ILE A 9 7.45 1.67 0.26
CA ILE A 9 7.27 1.00 1.55
C ILE A 9 7.46 -0.50 1.39
N ALA A 10 8.27 -1.10 2.27
CA ALA A 10 8.57 -2.52 2.21
C ALA A 10 7.32 -3.36 2.44
N ASN A 11 6.84 -4.05 1.41
CA ASN A 11 5.78 -5.04 1.48
C ASN A 11 6.03 -6.06 0.37
N MET A 12 5.61 -7.30 0.58
CA MET A 12 5.94 -8.35 -0.37
C MET A 12 5.06 -8.37 -1.63
N GLY A 13 4.27 -7.32 -1.84
CA GLY A 13 3.47 -7.15 -3.04
C GLY A 13 2.32 -8.15 -3.13
N ALA A 14 1.68 -8.15 -4.28
CA ALA A 14 0.49 -8.94 -4.54
C ALA A 14 0.76 -10.03 -5.58
N TYR A 15 0.16 -11.20 -5.39
CA TYR A 15 0.35 -12.39 -6.21
C TYR A 15 -0.99 -12.93 -6.70
N GLU A 16 -0.99 -13.55 -7.88
CA GLU A 16 -2.20 -14.22 -8.40
C GLU A 16 -2.44 -15.54 -7.66
N ASP A 17 -1.38 -16.31 -7.40
CA ASP A 17 -1.47 -17.50 -6.54
C ASP A 17 -1.22 -17.12 -5.07
N PRO A 18 -2.21 -17.29 -4.17
CA PRO A 18 -2.01 -17.01 -2.75
C PRO A 18 -0.93 -17.88 -2.10
N ALA A 19 -0.61 -19.06 -2.64
CA ALA A 19 0.45 -19.91 -2.10
C ALA A 19 1.84 -19.25 -2.20
N GLU A 20 2.03 -18.29 -3.12
CA GLU A 20 3.28 -17.50 -3.18
C GLU A 20 3.48 -16.62 -1.94
N LEU A 21 2.42 -16.31 -1.19
CA LEU A 21 2.55 -15.57 0.08
C LEU A 21 3.19 -16.42 1.18
N ASP A 22 3.06 -17.74 1.14
CA ASP A 22 3.53 -18.64 2.21
C ASP A 22 5.06 -18.68 2.31
N GLN A 23 5.78 -18.32 1.24
CA GLN A 23 7.25 -18.20 1.29
C GLN A 23 7.71 -16.98 2.10
N TRP A 24 6.83 -16.02 2.34
CA TRP A 24 7.14 -14.72 2.95
C TRP A 24 6.52 -14.53 4.33
N TYR A 25 5.46 -15.26 4.64
CA TYR A 25 4.69 -15.09 5.86
C TYR A 25 4.57 -16.41 6.59
N THR A 26 4.69 -16.38 7.91
CA THR A 26 4.50 -17.55 8.77
C THR A 26 3.33 -17.29 9.70
N ARG A 27 2.46 -18.28 9.87
CA ARG A 27 1.39 -18.26 10.87
C ARG A 27 1.92 -18.89 12.16
N ALA A 28 2.00 -18.09 13.21
CA ALA A 28 2.41 -18.53 14.55
C ALA A 28 1.29 -19.31 15.25
N SER A 29 1.63 -19.98 16.36
CA SER A 29 0.71 -20.82 17.14
C SER A 29 -0.46 -20.05 17.77
N ASP A 30 -0.31 -18.74 17.95
CA ASP A 30 -1.34 -17.80 18.40
C ASP A 30 -2.22 -17.28 17.24
N ASN A 31 -2.12 -17.91 16.06
CA ASN A 31 -2.78 -17.53 14.80
C ASN A 31 -2.33 -16.19 14.22
N ARG A 32 -1.27 -15.58 14.76
CA ARG A 32 -0.69 -14.34 14.22
C ARG A 32 0.08 -14.62 12.94
N VAL A 33 -0.12 -13.79 11.92
CA VAL A 33 0.67 -13.81 10.70
C VAL A 33 1.86 -12.88 10.86
N VAL A 34 3.07 -13.36 10.58
CA VAL A 34 4.31 -12.60 10.70
C VAL A 34 5.05 -12.63 9.38
N PHE A 35 5.43 -11.46 8.86
CA PHE A 35 6.35 -11.36 7.74
C PHE A 35 7.73 -11.90 8.17
N ASN A 36 8.13 -12.98 7.52
CA ASN A 36 9.33 -13.76 7.79
C ASN A 36 9.97 -14.17 6.46
N PRO A 37 10.63 -13.23 5.75
CA PRO A 37 11.21 -13.52 4.45
C PRO A 37 12.39 -14.51 4.58
N PRO A 38 12.65 -15.32 3.54
CA PRO A 38 13.76 -16.27 3.52
C PRO A 38 15.07 -15.50 3.31
N LEU A 39 15.67 -15.04 4.41
CA LEU A 39 16.90 -14.23 4.39
C LEU A 39 18.13 -15.14 4.38
N SER A 40 18.99 -14.95 3.39
CA SER A 40 20.21 -15.75 3.20
C SER A 40 21.27 -15.52 4.29
N ASP A 41 21.27 -14.36 4.94
CA ASP A 41 22.24 -13.94 5.97
C ASP A 41 21.62 -13.83 7.38
N GLY A 42 20.32 -14.15 7.51
CA GLY A 42 19.57 -14.02 8.77
C GLY A 42 19.31 -12.57 9.22
N ALA A 43 19.77 -11.55 8.47
CA ALA A 43 19.61 -10.15 8.83
C ALA A 43 18.30 -9.61 8.24
N THR A 44 17.29 -9.41 9.09
CA THR A 44 15.97 -8.91 8.66
C THR A 44 15.97 -7.45 8.20
N GLY A 45 17.07 -6.72 8.40
CA GLY A 45 17.14 -5.27 8.15
C GLY A 45 16.24 -4.45 9.09
N LEU A 46 15.60 -5.07 10.09
CA LEU A 46 14.73 -4.40 11.04
C LEU A 46 15.55 -3.58 12.04
N ARG A 47 15.40 -2.25 11.98
CA ARG A 47 16.13 -1.32 12.86
C ARG A 47 15.51 -1.20 14.25
N THR A 48 14.21 -1.43 14.38
CA THR A 48 13.47 -1.28 15.64
C THR A 48 13.37 -2.62 16.34
N THR A 49 13.73 -2.69 17.62
CA THR A 49 13.63 -3.91 18.43
C THR A 49 13.02 -3.62 19.81
N PRO A 50 12.12 -4.48 20.33
CA PRO A 50 11.50 -5.62 19.63
C PRO A 50 10.43 -5.12 18.63
N PHE A 51 10.50 -5.56 17.37
CA PHE A 51 9.46 -5.32 16.36
C PHE A 51 9.09 -6.64 15.70
N THR A 52 7.79 -6.89 15.56
CA THR A 52 7.25 -8.02 14.82
C THR A 52 6.41 -7.48 13.67
N ALA A 53 6.80 -7.81 12.44
CA ALA A 53 6.12 -7.33 11.25
C ALA A 53 4.81 -8.11 11.01
N THR A 54 3.77 -7.79 11.77
CA THR A 54 2.43 -8.38 11.66
C THR A 54 1.54 -7.50 10.77
N PRO A 55 0.94 -8.02 9.68
CA PRO A 55 -0.05 -7.29 8.89
C PRO A 55 -1.18 -6.75 9.75
N ALA A 56 -1.68 -5.54 9.45
CA ALA A 56 -2.78 -4.93 10.19
C ALA A 56 -4.08 -5.73 10.08
N ARG A 57 -4.31 -6.36 8.92
CA ARG A 57 -5.34 -7.39 8.73
C ARG A 57 -4.65 -8.77 8.63
N PRO A 58 -4.95 -9.72 9.53
CA PRO A 58 -4.29 -11.02 9.56
C PRO A 58 -4.76 -11.98 8.46
N GLU A 59 -5.84 -11.64 7.74
CA GLU A 59 -6.31 -12.35 6.56
C GLU A 59 -5.64 -11.83 5.28
N VAL A 60 -5.52 -12.72 4.28
CA VAL A 60 -5.14 -12.33 2.94
C VAL A 60 -6.23 -11.45 2.34
N VAL A 61 -5.85 -10.26 1.88
CA VAL A 61 -6.76 -9.35 1.16
C VAL A 61 -6.78 -9.74 -0.30
N GLN A 62 -7.98 -10.00 -0.81
CA GLN A 62 -8.21 -10.30 -2.21
C GLN A 62 -8.79 -9.08 -2.92
N GLY A 63 -8.33 -8.82 -4.13
CA GLY A 63 -8.91 -7.78 -4.95
C GLY A 63 -8.41 -7.81 -6.38
N ARG A 64 -9.29 -7.40 -7.29
CA ARG A 64 -8.95 -7.24 -8.70
C ARG A 64 -8.32 -5.88 -8.96
N ILE A 65 -7.16 -5.85 -9.60
CA ILE A 65 -6.51 -4.67 -10.15
C ILE A 65 -6.31 -4.90 -11.63
N HIS A 66 -6.76 -3.97 -12.47
CA HIS A 66 -6.90 -4.21 -13.90
C HIS A 66 -7.69 -5.51 -14.16
N ASP A 67 -7.11 -6.43 -14.92
CA ASP A 67 -7.67 -7.74 -15.23
C ASP A 67 -7.04 -8.89 -14.42
N ARG A 68 -6.44 -8.58 -13.27
CA ARG A 68 -5.71 -9.54 -12.44
C ARG A 68 -6.35 -9.66 -11.07
N ASP A 69 -6.75 -10.87 -10.70
CA ASP A 69 -7.20 -11.20 -9.35
C ASP A 69 -5.98 -11.45 -8.46
N LEU A 70 -5.80 -10.61 -7.44
CA LEU A 70 -4.59 -10.57 -6.64
C LEU A 70 -4.86 -10.83 -5.17
N ASN A 71 -3.86 -11.41 -4.52
CA ASN A 71 -3.82 -11.79 -3.12
C ASN A 71 -2.63 -11.09 -2.47
N GLN A 72 -2.85 -10.41 -1.34
CA GLN A 72 -1.80 -9.67 -0.65
C GLN A 72 -2.09 -9.57 0.85
N TYR A 73 -1.04 -9.70 1.67
CA TYR A 73 -1.13 -9.31 3.08
C TYR A 73 -0.94 -7.80 3.27
N ASP A 74 -1.71 -7.24 4.20
CA ASP A 74 -1.72 -5.82 4.49
C ASP A 74 -0.37 -5.30 5.02
N LEU A 75 -0.20 -3.98 4.96
CA LEU A 75 0.84 -3.27 5.70
C LEU A 75 0.61 -3.45 7.21
N THR A 76 1.69 -3.30 7.97
CA THR A 76 1.63 -3.25 9.44
C THR A 76 1.05 -1.93 9.95
N ASP A 77 0.57 -1.89 11.19
CA ASP A 77 0.12 -0.64 11.82
C ASP A 77 1.20 0.44 11.89
N ALA A 78 2.46 0.04 12.16
CA ALA A 78 3.60 0.94 12.20
C ALA A 78 3.91 1.55 10.83
N GLN A 79 3.72 0.77 9.76
CA GLN A 79 3.84 1.24 8.38
C GLN A 79 2.74 2.24 8.04
N TYR A 80 1.48 1.96 8.37
CA TYR A 80 0.39 2.94 8.20
C TYR A 80 0.67 4.22 8.98
N ALA A 81 1.09 4.13 10.25
CA ALA A 81 1.39 5.31 11.06
C ALA A 81 2.49 6.18 10.43
N SER A 82 3.53 5.55 9.87
CA SER A 82 4.62 6.25 9.19
C SER A 82 4.16 6.87 7.88
N LEU A 83 3.45 6.10 7.05
CA LEU A 83 2.92 6.55 5.77
C LEU A 83 1.96 7.73 5.95
N ILE A 84 1.01 7.63 6.88
CA ILE A 84 0.05 8.71 7.20
C ILE A 84 0.77 9.99 7.60
N ARG A 85 1.76 9.93 8.50
CA ARG A 85 2.51 11.12 8.96
C ARG A 85 3.33 11.75 7.85
N LEU A 86 3.99 10.92 7.03
CA LEU A 86 4.75 11.38 5.87
C LEU A 86 3.82 12.05 4.86
N THR A 87 2.74 11.37 4.47
CA THR A 87 1.77 11.88 3.49
C THR A 87 1.09 13.16 3.97
N ALA A 88 0.71 13.26 5.24
CA ALA A 88 0.16 14.49 5.82
C ALA A 88 1.18 15.64 5.78
N THR A 89 2.43 15.36 6.11
CA THR A 89 3.51 16.36 6.00
C THR A 89 3.68 16.82 4.55
N LEU A 90 3.65 15.90 3.59
CA LEU A 90 3.75 16.23 2.16
C LEU A 90 2.57 17.07 1.67
N CYS A 91 1.33 16.73 2.05
CA CYS A 91 0.15 17.53 1.70
C CYS A 91 0.26 18.95 2.26
N ARG A 92 0.73 19.11 3.50
CA ARG A 92 0.91 20.42 4.14
C ARG A 92 2.02 21.27 3.51
N VAL A 93 3.17 20.67 3.19
CA VAL A 93 4.34 21.42 2.64
C VAL A 93 4.28 21.58 1.12
N LEU A 94 3.55 20.70 0.42
CA LEU A 94 3.27 20.75 -1.00
C LEU A 94 1.75 20.84 -1.21
N PRO A 95 1.13 22.01 -0.96
CA PRO A 95 -0.34 22.17 -0.84
C PRO A 95 -1.14 21.89 -2.13
N ARG A 96 -0.46 21.60 -3.24
CA ARG A 96 -1.09 21.10 -4.47
C ARG A 96 -1.34 19.59 -4.45
N ILE A 97 -0.81 18.87 -3.46
CA ILE A 97 -1.11 17.45 -3.21
C ILE A 97 -2.25 17.42 -2.19
N ARG A 98 -3.44 17.00 -2.62
CA ARG A 98 -4.59 16.85 -1.73
C ARG A 98 -4.59 15.48 -1.08
N ALA A 99 -5.16 15.40 0.13
CA ALA A 99 -5.43 14.15 0.83
C ALA A 99 -6.64 13.41 0.18
N GLU A 100 -6.47 12.99 -1.07
CA GLU A 100 -7.47 12.33 -1.91
C GLU A 100 -6.81 11.25 -2.77
N GLY A 101 -7.52 10.16 -3.02
CA GLY A 101 -7.17 9.14 -4.01
C GLY A 101 -8.17 9.15 -5.18
N PRO A 102 -7.82 8.62 -6.35
CA PRO A 102 -8.74 8.51 -7.48
C PRO A 102 -9.93 7.63 -7.12
N ARG A 103 -11.15 8.14 -7.31
CA ARG A 103 -12.39 7.43 -7.00
C ARG A 103 -13.31 7.35 -8.21
N ASP A 104 -14.09 6.28 -8.29
CA ASP A 104 -15.11 6.09 -9.30
C ASP A 104 -16.40 6.86 -8.96
N GLY A 105 -17.43 6.73 -9.82
CA GLY A 105 -18.72 7.40 -9.61
C GLY A 105 -19.49 6.92 -8.37
N ALA A 106 -19.13 5.76 -7.79
CA ALA A 106 -19.68 5.25 -6.54
C ALA A 106 -18.87 5.69 -5.31
N GLY A 107 -17.75 6.39 -5.51
CA GLY A 107 -16.85 6.81 -4.45
C GLY A 107 -15.86 5.73 -4.00
N ALA A 108 -15.81 4.57 -4.67
CA ALA A 108 -14.79 3.56 -4.39
C ALA A 108 -13.46 3.97 -5.05
N ILE A 109 -12.33 3.55 -4.46
CA ILE A 109 -11.01 3.82 -5.06
C ILE A 109 -10.91 3.09 -6.39
N ARG A 110 -10.51 3.81 -7.43
CA ARG A 110 -10.24 3.26 -8.76
C ARG A 110 -9.13 2.21 -8.67
N ARG A 111 -9.16 1.22 -9.56
CA ARG A 111 -8.17 0.12 -9.63
C ARG A 111 -7.65 -0.10 -11.04
N ASP A 112 -7.76 0.95 -11.84
CA ASP A 112 -7.49 1.01 -13.26
C ASP A 112 -6.65 2.27 -13.56
N VAL A 113 -6.07 2.30 -14.76
CA VAL A 113 -5.18 3.37 -15.20
C VAL A 113 -5.98 4.65 -15.44
N LEU A 114 -5.47 5.76 -14.93
CA LEU A 114 -5.99 7.08 -15.27
C LEU A 114 -5.57 7.44 -16.69
N SER A 115 -6.50 7.95 -17.49
CA SER A 115 -6.15 8.57 -18.77
C SER A 115 -5.18 9.75 -18.57
N ASP A 116 -4.42 10.11 -19.60
CA ASP A 116 -3.47 11.22 -19.53
C ASP A 116 -4.12 12.53 -19.05
N ALA A 117 -5.36 12.79 -19.49
CA ALA A 117 -6.12 13.97 -19.09
C ALA A 117 -6.51 13.93 -17.61
N GLU A 118 -6.98 12.78 -17.12
CA GLU A 118 -7.29 12.58 -15.70
C GLU A 118 -6.04 12.74 -14.84
N LEU A 119 -4.94 12.07 -15.22
CA LEU A 119 -3.68 12.11 -14.50
C LEU A 119 -3.10 13.53 -14.46
N ALA A 120 -3.13 14.26 -15.58
CA ALA A 120 -2.67 15.65 -15.65
C ALA A 120 -3.52 16.61 -14.80
N ALA A 121 -4.81 16.32 -14.64
CA ALA A 121 -5.73 17.10 -13.82
C ALA A 121 -5.69 16.71 -12.33
N PHE A 122 -5.33 15.47 -12.00
CA PHE A 122 -5.41 14.94 -10.65
C PHE A 122 -4.37 15.56 -9.71
N ARG A 123 -4.77 15.81 -8.46
CA ARG A 123 -3.98 16.53 -7.45
C ARG A 123 -4.06 15.80 -6.12
N GLY A 124 -3.56 14.58 -6.08
CA GLY A 124 -3.64 13.75 -4.88
C GLY A 124 -2.66 12.59 -4.88
N ILE A 125 -3.04 11.54 -4.18
CA ILE A 125 -2.23 10.34 -3.94
C ILE A 125 -2.67 9.27 -4.92
N VAL A 126 -1.72 8.70 -5.66
CA VAL A 126 -1.97 7.64 -6.64
C VAL A 126 -1.12 6.42 -6.32
N GLY A 127 -1.70 5.23 -6.47
CA GLY A 127 -0.93 3.98 -6.60
C GLY A 127 -0.32 3.83 -7.99
N HIS A 128 0.73 3.02 -8.15
CA HIS A 128 1.37 2.80 -9.45
C HIS A 128 0.44 2.17 -10.48
N TYR A 129 -0.50 1.32 -10.05
CA TYR A 129 -1.53 0.78 -10.94
C TYR A 129 -2.42 1.88 -11.57
N HIS A 130 -2.47 3.10 -11.02
CA HIS A 130 -3.19 4.20 -11.68
C HIS A 130 -2.39 4.83 -12.83
N LEU A 131 -1.11 4.47 -12.98
CA LEU A 131 -0.19 5.10 -13.95
C LEU A 131 0.00 4.24 -15.21
N THR A 132 0.10 2.92 -15.06
CA THR A 132 0.27 1.98 -16.20
C THR A 132 -0.35 0.62 -15.89
N GLU A 133 -0.79 -0.10 -16.93
CA GLU A 133 -1.41 -1.43 -16.78
C GLU A 133 -0.39 -2.53 -16.39
N GLU A 134 0.90 -2.28 -16.62
CA GLU A 134 1.99 -3.19 -16.23
C GLU A 134 2.21 -3.22 -14.71
N LYS A 135 1.69 -2.24 -13.97
CA LYS A 135 1.89 -2.08 -12.54
C LYS A 135 0.65 -2.53 -11.77
N ILE A 136 0.87 -3.18 -10.64
CA ILE A 136 -0.20 -3.65 -9.76
C ILE A 136 -0.07 -3.09 -8.35
N ASP A 137 1.07 -2.50 -8.01
CA ASP A 137 1.33 -1.95 -6.70
C ASP A 137 0.61 -0.59 -6.50
N PRO A 138 0.19 -0.25 -5.27
CA PRO A 138 0.47 -0.89 -3.98
C PRO A 138 -0.32 -2.19 -3.71
N GLY A 139 -1.11 -2.66 -4.66
CA GLY A 139 -1.85 -3.91 -4.57
C GLY A 139 -3.20 -3.74 -3.86
N PRO A 140 -4.02 -4.81 -3.81
CA PRO A 140 -5.37 -4.74 -3.26
C PRO A 140 -5.39 -4.54 -1.75
N ALA A 141 -4.28 -4.78 -1.05
CA ALA A 141 -4.23 -4.70 0.39
C ALA A 141 -3.99 -3.29 0.93
N LEU A 142 -3.62 -2.28 0.14
CA LEU A 142 -3.54 -0.93 0.71
C LEU A 142 -4.93 -0.46 1.14
N ASP A 143 -5.10 -0.23 2.44
CA ASP A 143 -6.28 0.41 3.03
C ASP A 143 -6.23 1.91 2.77
N TRP A 144 -6.71 2.28 1.58
CA TRP A 144 -6.81 3.66 1.13
C TRP A 144 -7.64 4.52 2.06
N ASP A 145 -8.75 4.01 2.61
CA ASP A 145 -9.61 4.80 3.48
C ASP A 145 -8.93 5.09 4.81
N ARG A 146 -8.22 4.11 5.38
CA ARG A 146 -7.37 4.33 6.57
C ARG A 146 -6.28 5.36 6.31
N LEU A 147 -5.60 5.28 5.16
CA LEU A 147 -4.57 6.26 4.78
C LEU A 147 -5.16 7.67 4.65
N ILE A 148 -6.17 7.84 3.80
CA ILE A 148 -6.76 9.14 3.50
C ILE A 148 -7.41 9.77 4.74
N ALA A 149 -8.18 8.99 5.50
CA ALA A 149 -8.78 9.48 6.74
C ALA A 149 -7.72 9.80 7.79
N GLY A 150 -6.64 9.03 7.86
CA GLY A 150 -5.49 9.29 8.73
C GLY A 150 -4.82 10.62 8.40
N VAL A 151 -4.57 10.87 7.12
CA VAL A 151 -3.94 12.10 6.63
C VAL A 151 -4.81 13.32 6.98
N ARG A 152 -6.11 13.27 6.67
CA ARG A 152 -7.06 14.37 6.93
C ARG A 152 -7.26 14.71 8.41
N ARG A 153 -6.91 13.80 9.33
CA ARG A 153 -6.94 14.07 10.78
C ARG A 153 -5.69 14.79 11.28
N LEU A 154 -4.60 14.79 10.52
CA LEU A 154 -3.32 15.40 10.88
C LEU A 154 -3.02 16.70 10.12
N ASP A 155 -3.76 16.96 9.04
CA ASP A 155 -3.76 18.22 8.30
C ASP A 155 -4.63 19.26 9.02
#